data_AF-A0A537JWH5-F1
#
_entry.id   AF-A0A537JWH5-F1
#
_cell.length_a   1.000
_cell.length_b   1.000
_cell.length_c   1.000
_cell.angle_alpha   90.00
_cell.angle_beta   90.00
_cell.angle_gamma   90.00
#
_symmetry.space_group_name_H-M   'P 1'
#
loop_
_entity.id
_entity.type
_entity.pdbx_description
1 polymer ?
#
loop_
_entity_poly.entity_id
_entity_poly.type
_entity_poly.pdbx_seq_one_letter_code
_entity_poly.pdbx_strand_id
1 'polypeptide(L)' 'MRVAGIMGARDRVAIIESEGRTYIVGVGERVGGATVVSIESEKVVLKENNVTFELNIGGEQSS' A
#
# COMPACT_ATOMS: atom_id res chain seq x y z
N MET A 1 4.18 4.71 7.01
CA MET A 1 4.01 3.59 6.07
C MET A 1 4.62 3.98 4.72
N ARG A 2 5.27 3.06 4.00
CA ARG A 2 5.95 3.32 2.72
C ARG A 2 5.73 2.19 1.73
N VAL A 3 5.55 2.51 0.45
CA VAL A 3 5.54 1.51 -0.64
C VAL A 3 6.98 1.32 -1.15
N ALA A 4 7.55 0.16 -0.89
CA ALA A 4 8.89 -0.23 -1.33
C ALA A 4 8.92 -0.72 -2.79
N GLY A 5 7.79 -1.25 -3.28
CA GLY A 5 7.66 -1.69 -4.67
C GLY A 5 6.26 -2.19 -5.01
N ILE A 6 5.98 -2.31 -6.30
CA ILE A 6 4.75 -2.91 -6.84
C ILE A 6 5.16 -3.96 -7.88
N MET A 7 4.56 -5.14 -7.79
CA MET A 7 4.86 -6.28 -8.66
C MET A 7 3.58 -6.80 -9.31
N GLY A 8 3.73 -7.49 -10.44
CA GLY A 8 2.61 -8.07 -11.19
C GLY A 8 2.00 -7.10 -12.22
N ALA A 9 1.34 -7.69 -13.22
CA ALA A 9 0.71 -6.93 -14.32
C ALA A 9 -0.82 -6.89 -14.20
N ARG A 10 -1.47 -8.06 -14.12
CA ARG A 10 -2.94 -8.19 -13.94
C ARG A 10 -3.31 -8.27 -12.46
N ASP A 11 -2.69 -9.20 -11.73
CA ASP A 11 -2.83 -9.32 -10.29
C ASP A 11 -1.63 -8.62 -9.63
N ARG A 12 -1.84 -7.36 -9.25
CA ARG A 12 -0.78 -6.54 -8.65
C ARG A 12 -0.70 -6.79 -7.14
N VAL A 13 0.53 -6.80 -6.64
CA VAL A 13 0.84 -6.83 -5.20
C VAL A 13 1.76 -5.67 -4.85
N ALA A 14 1.57 -5.10 -3.67
CA ALA A 14 2.39 -4.04 -3.13
C ALA A 14 3.32 -4.59 -2.05
N ILE A 15 4.57 -4.17 -2.07
CA ILE A 15 5.52 -4.37 -0.97
C ILE A 15 5.45 -3.11 -0.12
N ILE A 16 4.95 -3.24 1.12
CA ILE A 16 4.74 -2.12 2.03
C ILE A 16 5.58 -2.31 3.28
N GLU A 17 6.33 -1.27 3.65
CA GLU A 17 7.06 -1.20 4.91
C GLU A 17 6.26 -0.38 5.92
N SER A 18 5.98 -0.99 7.07
CA SER A 18 5.29 -0.35 8.18
C SER A 18 5.78 -0.92 9.50
N GLU A 19 6.03 -0.04 10.48
CA GLU A 19 6.42 -0.44 11.84
C GLU A 19 7.64 -1.38 11.90
N GLY A 20 8.61 -1.18 11.01
CA GLY A 20 9.80 -2.03 10.91
C GLY A 20 9.56 -3.43 10.34
N ARG A 21 8.38 -3.69 9.75
CA ARG A 21 8.03 -4.95 9.08
C ARG A 21 7.71 -4.70 7.60
N THR A 22 8.04 -5.68 6.78
CA THR A 22 7.71 -5.70 5.35
C THR A 22 6.50 -6.61 5.12
N TYR A 23 5.52 -6.10 4.38
CA TYR A 23 4.29 -6.76 4.00
C TYR A 23 4.24 -6.90 2.48
N ILE A 24 3.75 -8.04 1.98
CA ILE A 24 3.42 -8.23 0.57
C ILE A 24 1.92 -8.42 0.52
N VAL A 25 1.20 -7.46 -0.07
CA VAL A 25 -0.25 -7.38 0.03
C VAL A 25 -0.93 -7.11 -1.31
N GLY A 26 -2.07 -7.76 -1.51
CA GLY A 26 -3.02 -7.49 -2.59
C GLY A 26 -4.17 -6.58 -2.17
N VAL A 27 -5.06 -6.28 -3.12
CA VAL A 27 -6.30 -5.54 -2.84
C VAL A 27 -7.18 -6.34 -1.87
N GLY A 28 -7.67 -5.66 -0.83
CA GLY A 28 -8.50 -6.23 0.24
C GLY A 28 -7.70 -6.70 1.46
N GLU A 29 -6.38 -6.80 1.37
CA GLU A 29 -5.52 -7.19 2.50
C GLU A 29 -5.17 -5.99 3.40
N ARG A 30 -4.77 -6.29 4.64
CA ARG A 30 -4.46 -5.27 5.66
C ARG A 30 -2.96 -5.12 5.87
N VAL A 31 -2.56 -3.87 6.12
CA VAL A 31 -1.22 -3.52 6.60
C VAL A 31 -1.38 -2.58 7.79
N GLY A 32 -0.99 -3.03 8.98
CA GLY A 32 -1.29 -2.31 10.23
C GLY A 32 -2.80 -2.10 10.39
N GLY A 33 -3.20 -0.84 10.57
CA GLY A 33 -4.61 -0.41 10.67
C GLY A 33 -5.31 -0.15 9.34
N ALA A 34 -4.59 -0.18 8.21
CA ALA A 34 -5.11 0.19 6.91
C ALA A 34 -5.45 -1.04 6.04
N THR A 35 -6.43 -0.90 5.16
CA THR A 35 -6.79 -1.91 4.13
C THR A 35 -6.41 -1.39 2.75
N VAL A 36 -5.77 -2.22 1.93
CA VAL A 36 -5.45 -1.90 0.54
C VAL A 36 -6.72 -1.92 -0.29
N VAL A 37 -7.03 -0.82 -0.97
CA VAL A 37 -8.24 -0.70 -1.81
C VAL A 37 -7.93 -0.70 -3.31
N SER A 38 -6.73 -0.26 -3.71
CA SER A 38 -6.27 -0.30 -5.10
C SER A 38 -4.75 -0.36 -5.16
N ILE A 39 -4.22 -1.05 -6.17
CA ILE A 39 -2.79 -1.09 -6.49
C ILE A 39 -2.65 -0.74 -7.97
N GLU A 40 -2.05 0.42 -8.24
CA GLU A 40 -1.76 0.91 -9.59
C GLU A 40 -0.27 0.75 -9.91
N SER A 41 0.18 1.20 -11.08
CA SER A 41 1.59 1.07 -11.48
C SER A 41 2.56 1.84 -10.59
N GLU A 42 2.14 2.98 -10.05
CA GLU A 42 3.02 3.93 -9.36
C GLU A 42 2.53 4.30 -7.96
N LYS A 43 1.36 3.80 -7.57
CA LYS A 43 0.75 4.12 -6.28
C LYS A 43 -0.08 2.98 -5.72
N VAL A 44 -0.25 3.00 -4.41
CA VAL A 44 -1.16 2.14 -3.65
C VAL A 44 -2.15 3.03 -2.92
N VAL A 45 -3.43 2.71 -3.04
CA VAL A 45 -4.48 3.41 -2.32
C VAL A 45 -4.87 2.56 -1.12
N LEU A 46 -4.85 3.16 0.07
CA LEU A 46 -5.22 2.52 1.32
C LEU A 46 -6.38 3.26 2.00
N LYS A 47 -7.12 2.53 2.82
CA LYS A 47 -8.19 3.06 3.66
C LYS A 47 -7.93 2.72 5.13
N GLU A 48 -7.91 3.73 6.00
CA GLU A 48 -7.80 3.59 7.45
C GLU A 48 -8.85 4.48 8.12
N ASN A 49 -9.64 3.93 9.06
CA ASN A 49 -10.65 4.68 9.83
C ASN A 49 -11.54 5.60 8.98
N ASN A 50 -11.94 5.13 7.79
CA ASN A 50 -12.76 5.83 6.82
C ASN A 50 -12.08 6.97 6.03
N VAL A 51 -10.80 7.20 6.25
CA VAL A 51 -9.95 8.08 5.42
C VAL A 51 -9.28 7.23 4.34
N THR A 52 -9.26 7.72 3.11
CA THR A 52 -8.55 7.09 1.99
C THR A 52 -7.35 7.95 1.63
N PHE A 53 -6.18 7.34 1.47
CA PHE A 53 -4.95 8.03 1.13
C PHE A 53 -4.12 7.23 0.13
N GLU A 54 -3.29 7.94 -0.61
CA GLU A 54 -2.44 7.38 -1.65
C GLU A 54 -1.00 7.34 -1.18
N LEU A 55 -0.31 6.23 -1.41
CA LEU A 55 1.12 6.09 -1.22
C LEU A 55 1.78 5.85 -2.58
N ASN A 56 2.61 6.79 -3.01
CA ASN A 56 3.41 6.63 -4.22
C ASN A 56 4.60 5.69 -3.96
N ILE A 57 5.08 4.98 -4.99
CA ILE A 57 6.30 4.18 -4.89
C ILE A 57 7.46 5.06 -4.41
N GLY A 58 8.15 4.63 -3.36
CA GLY A 58 9.25 5.37 -2.75
C GLY A 58 8.81 6.59 -1.93
N GLY A 59 7.52 6.94 -1.92
CA GLY A 59 6.96 8.00 -1.10
C GLY A 59 6.68 7.55 0.33
N GLU A 60 6.91 8.45 1.28
CA GLU A 60 6.40 8.32 2.64
C GLU A 60 5.00 8.96 2.72
N GLN A 61 4.14 8.38 3.55
CA GLN A 61 2.82 8.92 3.86
C GLN A 61 2.94 10.40 4.22
N SER A 62 2.41 11.27 3.35
CA SER A 62 2.34 12.71 3.60
C SER A 62 0.98 12.99 4.24
N SER A 63 1.00 13.43 5.50
CA SER A 63 -0.19 13.76 6.31
C SER A 63 -0.90 15.01 5.82
#